data_AF-A0A4Y8SXK4-F1
#
_entry.id   AF-A0A4Y8SXK4-F1
#
_cell.length_a   1.000
_cell.length_b   1.000
_cell.length_c   1.000
_cell.angle_alpha   90.00
_cell.angle_beta   90.00
_cell.angle_gamma   90.00
#
_symmetry.space_group_name_H-M   'P 1'
#
loop_
_entity.id
_entity.type
_entity.pdbx_description
1 polymer ?
#
loop_
_entity_poly.entity_id
_entity_poly.type
_entity_poly.pdbx_seq_one_letter_code
_entity_poly.pdbx_strand_id
1 'polypeptide(L)'
;MSKALLPLTAALALALAGCGGLSFTPEPSVENATHTAILDEVAAAAAISAYRVQHGLSPVVVDGGLVKAAAFQAGNNARNGQLSHDVGGSFTSRMASAGLAKSYA
;
A
#
# COMPACT_ATOMS: atom_id res chain seq x y z
N MET A 1 -41.22 39.11 8.91
CA MET A 1 -39.75 39.10 9.15
C MET A 1 -39.17 37.80 8.59
N SER A 2 -39.18 37.61 7.26
CA SER A 2 -38.95 36.28 6.67
C SER A 2 -38.24 36.30 5.31
N LYS A 3 -38.02 37.47 4.71
CA LYS A 3 -37.33 37.60 3.40
C LYS A 3 -35.81 37.43 3.48
N ALA A 4 -35.20 37.68 4.65
CA ALA A 4 -33.76 37.52 4.86
C ALA A 4 -33.33 36.08 5.20
N LEU A 5 -34.29 35.20 5.52
CA LEU A 5 -33.99 33.80 5.88
C LEU A 5 -33.75 32.93 4.63
N LEU A 6 -34.42 33.23 3.51
CA LEU A 6 -34.24 32.53 2.23
C LEU A 6 -32.83 32.62 1.62
N PRO A 7 -32.18 33.80 1.52
CA PRO A 7 -30.84 33.87 0.93
C PRO A 7 -29.80 33.17 1.81
N LEU A 8 -30.00 33.16 3.13
CA LEU A 8 -29.08 32.53 4.07
C LEU A 8 -29.14 31.00 3.98
N THR A 9 -30.33 30.42 3.85
CA THR A 9 -30.49 28.97 3.65
C THR A 9 -29.95 28.51 2.30
N ALA A 10 -30.10 29.33 1.24
CA ALA A 10 -29.56 29.02 -0.08
C ALA A 10 -28.02 29.06 -0.09
N ALA A 11 -27.41 30.05 0.57
CA ALA A 11 -25.95 30.15 0.69
C ALA A 11 -25.35 28.97 1.47
N LEU A 12 -26.03 28.53 2.55
CA LEU A 12 -25.58 27.41 3.36
C LEU A 12 -25.68 26.07 2.60
N ALA A 13 -26.72 25.88 1.79
CA ALA A 13 -26.85 24.69 0.95
C ALA A 13 -25.75 24.60 -0.13
N LEU A 14 -25.37 25.73 -0.74
CA LEU A 14 -24.24 25.80 -1.68
C LEU A 14 -22.89 25.52 -0.99
N ALA A 15 -22.71 25.99 0.25
CA ALA A 15 -21.48 25.74 1.01
C ALA A 15 -21.29 24.25 1.36
N LEU A 16 -22.37 23.51 1.66
CA LEU A 16 -22.29 22.08 1.96
C LEU A 16 -22.09 21.20 0.70
N ALA A 17 -22.55 21.65 -0.48
CA ALA A 17 -22.39 20.91 -1.73
C ALA A 17 -20.92 20.82 -2.20
N GLY A 18 -20.02 21.64 -1.67
CA GLY A 18 -18.59 21.60 -1.98
C GLY A 18 -17.81 20.49 -1.27
N CYS A 19 -18.34 19.91 -0.19
CA CYS A 19 -17.61 18.87 0.58
C CYS A 19 -17.70 17.46 -0.02
N GLY A 20 -18.57 17.25 -1.02
CA GLY A 20 -18.73 15.98 -1.73
C GLY A 20 -18.43 16.10 -3.22
N GLY A 21 -17.47 16.95 -3.59
CA GLY A 21 -17.15 17.31 -4.96
C GLY A 21 -17.20 16.12 -5.91
N LEU A 22 -18.12 16.18 -6.88
CA LEU A 22 -18.10 15.31 -8.05
C LEU A 22 -16.85 15.68 -8.84
N SER A 23 -15.79 14.89 -8.66
CA SER A 23 -14.58 14.99 -9.47
C SER A 23 -14.93 14.60 -10.90
N PHE A 24 -15.16 15.60 -11.76
CA PHE A 24 -15.29 15.41 -13.22
C PHE A 24 -13.93 15.37 -13.93
N THR A 25 -12.84 15.29 -13.18
CA THR A 25 -11.55 14.94 -13.76
C THR A 25 -11.65 13.49 -14.23
N PRO A 26 -11.24 13.17 -15.47
CA PRO A 26 -10.97 11.78 -15.82
C PRO A 26 -10.13 11.19 -14.69
N GLU A 27 -10.59 10.08 -14.10
CA GLU A 27 -9.72 9.27 -13.23
C GLU A 27 -8.39 9.17 -13.98
N PRO A 28 -7.26 9.58 -13.36
CA PRO A 28 -5.99 9.48 -14.04
C PRO A 28 -5.90 8.05 -14.53
N SER A 29 -5.77 7.87 -15.85
CA SER A 29 -5.50 6.55 -16.40
C SER A 29 -4.40 6.00 -15.51
N VAL A 30 -4.64 4.85 -14.85
CA VAL A 30 -3.58 4.13 -14.15
C VAL A 30 -2.64 3.70 -15.26
N GLU A 31 -1.80 4.63 -15.69
CA GLU A 31 -0.66 4.36 -16.51
C GLU A 31 0.08 3.35 -15.65
N ASN A 32 0.31 2.17 -16.21
CA ASN A 32 0.96 1.06 -15.54
C ASN A 32 2.46 1.40 -15.39
N ALA A 33 2.74 2.57 -14.83
CA ALA A 33 4.03 3.19 -14.65
C ALA A 33 4.69 2.45 -13.50
N THR A 34 5.30 1.33 -13.87
CA THR A 34 6.21 0.59 -13.00
C THR A 34 7.46 1.44 -12.85
N HIS A 35 7.46 2.32 -11.87
CA HIS A 35 8.65 3.06 -11.48
C HIS A 35 9.58 2.14 -10.68
N THR A 36 10.88 2.24 -10.93
CA THR A 36 11.88 1.58 -10.08
C THR A 36 11.76 2.13 -8.67
N ALA A 37 11.34 1.28 -7.72
CA ALA A 37 11.35 1.63 -6.31
C ALA A 37 12.80 1.57 -5.78
N ILE A 38 13.26 2.66 -5.18
CA ILE A 38 14.46 2.63 -4.34
C ILE A 38 14.04 1.96 -3.02
N LEU A 39 14.61 0.81 -2.72
CA LEU A 39 14.38 0.11 -1.46
C LEU A 39 15.39 0.56 -0.41
N ASP A 40 14.89 0.87 0.79
CA ASP A 40 15.70 1.02 2.01
C ASP A 40 15.21 -0.02 3.03
N GLU A 41 15.75 -1.23 2.91
CA GLU A 41 15.35 -2.36 3.74
C GLU A 41 15.74 -2.16 5.21
N VAL A 42 16.80 -1.40 5.46
CA VAL A 42 17.29 -1.11 6.83
C VAL A 42 16.34 -0.15 7.53
N ALA A 43 15.93 0.94 6.88
CA ALA A 43 14.95 1.86 7.45
C ALA A 43 13.60 1.17 7.66
N ALA A 44 13.17 0.32 6.72
CA ALA A 44 11.95 -0.46 6.87
C ALA A 44 12.01 -1.42 8.08
N ALA A 45 13.10 -2.17 8.23
CA ALA A 45 13.29 -3.09 9.34
C ALA A 45 13.35 -2.34 10.69
N ALA A 46 13.96 -1.15 10.73
CA ALA A 46 14.01 -0.31 11.91
C ALA A 46 12.61 0.18 12.33
N ALA A 47 11.80 0.67 11.38
CA ALA A 47 10.44 1.12 11.64
C ALA A 47 9.54 -0.02 12.15
N ILE A 48 9.61 -1.20 11.51
CA ILE A 48 8.88 -2.40 11.93
C ILE A 48 9.33 -2.85 13.33
N SER A 49 10.64 -2.86 13.58
CA SER A 49 11.19 -3.25 14.88
C SER A 49 10.75 -2.30 15.99
N ALA A 50 10.72 -0.99 15.74
CA ALA A 50 10.23 -0.02 16.71
C ALA A 50 8.77 -0.31 17.11
N TYR A 51 7.90 -0.59 16.14
CA TYR A 51 6.52 -0.99 16.42
C TYR A 51 6.44 -2.29 17.23
N ARG A 52 7.22 -3.31 16.85
CA ARG A 52 7.26 -4.60 17.56
C ARG A 52 7.67 -4.45 19.01
N VAL A 53 8.72 -3.69 19.28
CA VAL A 53 9.23 -3.45 20.65
C VAL A 53 8.19 -2.71 21.49
N GLN A 54 7.48 -1.74 20.93
CA GLN A 54 6.36 -1.07 21.63
C GLN A 54 5.24 -2.04 22.04
N HIS A 55 5.14 -3.18 21.37
CA HIS A 55 4.13 -4.21 21.63
C HIS A 55 4.73 -5.47 22.30
N GLY A 56 5.91 -5.36 22.92
CA GLY A 56 6.52 -6.45 23.69
C GLY A 56 7.10 -7.60 22.85
N LEU A 57 7.30 -7.39 21.55
CA LEU A 57 7.88 -8.37 20.62
C LEU A 57 9.36 -8.03 20.36
N SER A 58 10.18 -9.07 20.15
CA SER A 58 11.59 -8.90 19.75
C SER A 58 11.72 -8.18 18.40
N PRO A 59 12.76 -7.36 18.18
CA PRO A 59 13.00 -6.72 16.88
C PRO A 59 13.29 -7.75 15.78
N VAL A 60 13.21 -7.32 14.53
CA VAL A 60 13.56 -8.13 13.35
C VAL A 60 14.81 -7.57 12.68
N VAL A 61 15.50 -8.41 11.91
CA VAL A 61 16.66 -8.04 11.10
C VAL A 61 16.38 -8.31 9.63
N VAL A 62 17.12 -7.63 8.76
CA VAL A 62 17.06 -7.87 7.32
C VAL A 62 17.69 -9.23 7.00
N ASP A 63 16.96 -10.07 6.26
CA ASP A 63 17.46 -11.31 5.66
C ASP A 63 17.44 -11.17 4.14
N GLY A 64 18.60 -11.30 3.49
CA GLY A 64 18.72 -11.10 2.04
C GLY A 64 17.97 -12.13 1.20
N GLY A 65 17.78 -13.35 1.72
CA GLY A 65 16.97 -14.38 1.06
C GLY A 65 15.49 -13.99 1.03
N LEU A 66 14.96 -13.49 2.16
CA LEU A 66 13.60 -12.97 2.24
C LEU A 66 13.40 -11.74 1.35
N VAL A 67 14.39 -10.83 1.30
CA VAL A 67 14.35 -9.66 0.39
C VAL A 67 14.27 -10.10 -1.07
N LYS A 68 15.09 -11.08 -1.48
CA LYS A 68 15.06 -11.61 -2.85
C LYS A 68 13.71 -12.24 -3.20
N ALA A 69 13.11 -13.01 -2.28
CA ALA A 69 11.81 -13.62 -2.49
C ALA A 69 10.68 -12.56 -2.56
N ALA A 70 10.75 -11.52 -1.73
CA ALA A 70 9.80 -10.42 -1.74
C ALA A 70 9.89 -9.61 -3.06
N ALA A 71 11.11 -9.29 -3.52
CA ALA A 71 11.34 -8.59 -4.78
C ALA A 71 10.81 -9.39 -5.99
N PHE A 72 10.99 -10.71 -5.98
CA PHE A 72 10.39 -11.58 -7.00
C PHE A 72 8.87 -11.49 -7.02
N GLN A 73 8.19 -11.57 -5.87
CA GLN A 73 6.73 -11.45 -5.80
C GLN A 73 6.24 -10.06 -6.25
N ALA A 74 6.91 -8.99 -5.80
CA ALA A 74 6.57 -7.63 -6.18
C ALA A 74 6.66 -7.43 -7.70
N GLY A 75 7.70 -7.97 -8.34
CA GLY A 75 7.85 -7.94 -9.80
C GLY A 75 6.74 -8.71 -10.54
N ASN A 76 6.30 -9.86 -10.02
CA ASN A 76 5.18 -10.60 -10.61
C ASN A 76 3.86 -9.83 -10.47
N ASN A 77 3.58 -9.23 -9.32
CA ASN A 77 2.40 -8.39 -9.13
C ASN A 77 2.39 -7.19 -10.09
N ALA A 78 3.53 -6.51 -10.22
CA ALA A 78 3.68 -5.37 -11.13
C ALA A 78 3.43 -5.75 -12.59
N ARG A 79 4.01 -6.86 -13.06
CA ARG A 79 3.83 -7.36 -14.44
C ARG A 79 2.39 -7.77 -14.74
N ASN A 80 1.67 -8.29 -13.74
CA ASN A 80 0.28 -8.70 -13.90
C ASN A 80 -0.72 -7.57 -13.62
N GLY A 81 -0.26 -6.39 -13.20
CA GLY A 81 -1.14 -5.27 -12.83
C GLY A 81 -2.09 -5.60 -11.68
N GLN A 82 -1.73 -6.58 -10.83
CA GLN A 82 -2.59 -7.08 -9.77
C GLN A 82 -1.77 -7.38 -8.52
N LEU A 83 -2.28 -6.93 -7.37
CA LEU A 83 -1.76 -7.35 -6.07
C LEU A 83 -2.36 -8.72 -5.72
N SER A 84 -1.54 -9.77 -5.75
CA SER A 84 -1.96 -11.12 -5.38
C SER A 84 -0.88 -11.83 -4.56
N HIS A 85 -1.31 -12.78 -3.74
CA HIS A 85 -0.43 -13.62 -2.93
C HIS A 85 0.12 -14.84 -3.69
N ASP A 86 -0.52 -15.21 -4.81
CA ASP A 86 -0.24 -16.47 -5.53
C ASP A 86 0.24 -16.25 -6.97
N VAL A 87 0.17 -15.01 -7.46
CA VAL A 87 0.75 -14.63 -8.75
C VAL A 87 2.27 -14.82 -8.69
N GLY A 88 2.80 -15.77 -9.47
CA GLY A 88 4.22 -16.19 -9.37
C GLY A 88 4.47 -17.42 -8.50
N GLY A 89 3.42 -18.14 -8.09
CA GLY A 89 3.48 -19.36 -7.26
C GLY A 89 3.11 -19.11 -5.81
N SER A 90 2.89 -20.15 -5.01
CA SER A 90 2.54 -20.02 -3.59
C SER A 90 3.70 -19.48 -2.73
N PHE A 91 3.38 -18.97 -1.54
CA PHE A 91 4.41 -18.55 -0.56
C PHE A 91 5.45 -19.63 -0.30
N THR A 92 5.03 -20.87 -0.03
CA THR A 92 5.93 -22.00 0.24
C THR A 92 6.88 -22.27 -0.93
N SER A 93 6.36 -22.24 -2.16
CA SER A 93 7.19 -22.44 -3.36
C SER A 93 8.25 -21.33 -3.51
N ARG A 94 7.87 -20.07 -3.25
CA ARG A 94 8.80 -18.93 -3.28
C ARG A 94 9.85 -18.99 -2.17
N MET A 95 9.48 -19.39 -0.96
CA MET A 95 10.47 -19.57 0.11
C MET A 95 11.42 -20.72 -0.22
N ALA A 96 10.91 -21.80 -0.80
CA ALA A 96 11.76 -22.91 -1.24
C ALA A 96 12.75 -22.49 -2.34
N SER A 97 12.33 -21.70 -3.33
CA SER A 97 13.23 -21.20 -4.37
C SER A 97 14.28 -20.21 -3.86
N ALA A 98 14.03 -19.55 -2.73
CA ALA A 98 15.00 -18.73 -2.01
C ALA A 98 15.92 -19.53 -1.06
N GLY A 99 15.76 -20.86 -0.97
CA GLY A 99 16.53 -21.71 -0.06
C GLY A 99 16.01 -21.72 1.39
N LEU A 100 14.80 -21.23 1.63
CA LEU A 100 14.21 -20.95 2.95
C LEU A 100 13.07 -21.93 3.32
N ALA A 101 12.92 -23.04 2.61
CA ALA A 101 11.75 -23.94 2.63
C ALA A 101 11.29 -24.43 4.01
N LYS A 102 12.18 -24.54 5.00
CA LYS A 102 11.87 -25.08 6.34
C LYS A 102 11.99 -24.07 7.48
N SER A 103 12.65 -22.94 7.25
CA SER A 103 12.97 -21.98 8.32
C SER A 103 11.85 -20.96 8.56
N TYR A 104 10.89 -20.86 7.64
CA TYR A 104 9.84 -19.83 7.64
C TYR A 104 8.45 -20.38 7.26
N ALA A 105 8.31 -21.71 7.23
CA ALA A 105 7.05 -22.41 6.96
C ALA A 105 6.39 -22.83 8.29
#